data_AF-A0A9D5C566-F1
#
_entry.id   AF-A0A9D5C566-F1
#
_cell.length_a   1.000
_cell.length_b   1.000
_cell.length_c   1.000
_cell.angle_alpha   90.00
_cell.angle_beta   90.00
_cell.angle_gamma   90.00
#
_symmetry.space_group_name_H-M   'P 1'
#
loop_
_entity.id
_entity.type
_entity.pdbx_description
1 polymer ?
#
loop_
_entity_poly.entity_id
_entity_poly.type
_entity_poly.pdbx_seq_one_letter_code
_entity_poly.pdbx_strand_id
1 'polypeptide(L)'
;MPGGAARNYLSSSLSVLLHLRFDHNNSNNIQAEIMVCAGAEPGSNSRKMKVELLPVADTCGRLVVTEESPEWEMERMPFRRVMGDMVVLPTGDVLIMNGAGKGTAGWCMGRELVLRPVLYRKASREFEVMNQTKIPRLYHSTAHLFSNRRVVVRGSNQNIRFDGVLGGDNVSYKDGR
;
A
#
# COMPACT_ATOMS: atom_id res chain seq x y z
N MET A 1 -11.08 -7.51 10.03
CA MET A 1 -11.48 -6.86 8.76
C MET A 1 -12.12 -7.90 7.84
N PRO A 2 -13.25 -7.58 7.19
CA PRO A 2 -13.88 -8.45 6.20
C PRO A 2 -12.94 -8.91 5.08
N GLY A 3 -13.23 -10.07 4.48
CA GLY A 3 -12.48 -10.61 3.33
C GLY A 3 -11.32 -11.55 3.67
N GLY A 4 -11.05 -11.83 4.95
CA GLY A 4 -10.23 -12.98 5.39
C GLY A 4 -8.73 -12.95 5.08
N ALA A 5 -8.24 -11.95 4.33
CA ALA A 5 -6.82 -11.83 4.04
C ALA A 5 -6.01 -11.47 5.30
N ALA A 6 -4.89 -12.15 5.50
CA ALA A 6 -3.89 -11.76 6.48
C ALA A 6 -3.24 -10.45 6.04
N ARG A 7 -3.08 -9.54 6.99
CA ARG A 7 -2.61 -8.16 6.77
C ARG A 7 -1.21 -7.93 7.34
N ASN A 8 -0.94 -8.50 8.51
CA ASN A 8 0.35 -8.37 9.17
C ASN A 8 1.44 -9.23 8.51
N TYR A 9 2.69 -8.87 8.79
CA TYR A 9 3.86 -9.64 8.38
C TYR A 9 3.72 -11.11 8.82
N LEU A 10 3.91 -12.11 7.95
CA LEU A 10 4.54 -12.10 6.62
C LEU A 10 3.59 -11.85 5.41
N SER A 11 2.28 -11.68 5.58
CA SER A 11 1.31 -11.52 4.48
C SER A 11 0.91 -10.04 4.30
N SER A 12 1.83 -9.27 3.74
CA SER A 12 2.05 -7.82 3.85
C SER A 12 1.02 -6.89 3.20
N SER A 13 0.01 -6.52 3.98
CA SER A 13 -0.85 -5.36 3.72
C SER A 13 -0.10 -4.04 3.83
N LEU A 14 -0.83 -2.99 3.52
CA LEU A 14 -0.46 -1.59 3.65
C LEU A 14 -1.41 -0.94 4.63
N SER A 15 -0.93 -0.03 5.45
CA SER A 15 -1.80 0.73 6.34
C SER A 15 -1.36 2.18 6.45
N VAL A 16 -2.32 3.05 6.69
CA VAL A 16 -2.05 4.46 7.00
C VAL A 16 -3.12 5.02 7.92
N LEU A 17 -2.73 6.00 8.74
CA LEU A 17 -3.66 6.89 9.41
C LEU A 17 -4.03 8.01 8.43
N LEU A 18 -5.31 8.13 8.08
CA LEU A 18 -5.79 9.20 7.23
C LEU A 18 -5.68 10.55 7.95
N HIS A 19 -5.62 11.63 7.17
CA HIS A 19 -5.40 12.98 7.68
C HIS A 19 -6.40 13.32 8.81
N LEU A 20 -5.87 13.60 10.00
CA LEU A 20 -6.63 14.07 11.14
C LEU A 20 -7.12 15.50 10.89
N ARG A 21 -8.37 15.77 11.26
CA ARG A 21 -8.91 17.13 11.26
C ARG A 21 -8.99 17.61 12.69
N PHE A 22 -8.24 18.66 12.97
CA PHE A 22 -8.29 19.35 14.25
C PHE A 22 -9.16 20.60 14.08
N ASP A 23 -10.29 20.64 14.78
CA ASP A 23 -11.06 21.86 14.95
C ASP A 23 -10.63 22.51 16.27
N HIS A 24 -10.03 23.70 16.20
CA HIS A 24 -9.57 24.43 17.38
C HIS A 24 -10.73 24.75 18.34
N ASN A 25 -11.96 24.87 17.83
CA ASN A 25 -13.14 25.16 18.64
C ASN A 25 -13.78 23.89 19.22
N ASN A 26 -13.38 22.70 18.74
CA ASN A 26 -13.89 21.42 19.22
C ASN A 26 -12.76 20.38 19.32
N SER A 27 -11.78 20.67 20.19
CA SER A 27 -10.62 19.80 20.44
C SER A 27 -10.96 18.43 21.01
N ASN A 28 -12.20 18.23 21.47
CA ASN A 28 -12.65 17.00 22.12
C ASN A 28 -13.17 15.94 21.13
N ASN A 29 -13.33 16.29 19.84
CA ASN A 29 -13.89 15.38 18.84
C ASN A 29 -12.95 15.18 17.64
N ILE A 30 -11.78 14.58 17.90
CA ILE A 30 -10.82 14.22 16.86
C ILE A 30 -11.20 12.86 16.29
N GLN A 31 -11.60 12.84 15.01
CA GLN A 31 -11.90 11.59 14.32
C GLN A 31 -10.60 10.99 13.75
N ALA A 32 -10.16 9.87 14.31
CA ALA A 32 -9.01 9.12 13.79
C ALA A 32 -9.52 7.99 12.89
N GLU A 33 -9.04 7.95 11.65
CA GLU A 33 -9.48 6.99 10.66
C GLU A 33 -8.28 6.31 10.03
N ILE A 34 -8.29 4.97 10.00
CA ILE A 34 -7.24 4.18 9.37
C ILE A 34 -7.73 3.60 8.04
N MET A 35 -6.81 3.39 7.11
CA MET A 35 -7.03 2.61 5.90
C MET A 35 -6.05 1.46 5.87
N VAL A 36 -6.53 0.24 5.61
CA VAL A 36 -5.73 -0.98 5.49
C VAL A 36 -6.05 -1.65 4.16
N CYS A 37 -5.05 -1.82 3.31
CA CYS A 37 -5.19 -2.35 1.97
C CYS A 37 -4.36 -3.60 1.75
N ALA A 38 -4.81 -4.47 0.84
CA ALA A 38 -4.01 -5.57 0.32
C ALA A 38 -3.57 -6.61 1.38
N GLY A 39 -2.76 -7.59 1.02
CA GLY A 39 -2.41 -8.70 1.91
C GLY A 39 -2.73 -10.05 1.27
N ALA A 40 -2.33 -11.15 1.90
CA ALA A 40 -2.41 -12.48 1.30
C ALA A 40 -3.28 -13.44 2.12
N GLU A 41 -3.66 -14.57 1.55
CA GLU A 41 -4.40 -15.61 2.27
C GLU A 41 -3.62 -16.04 3.53
N PRO A 42 -4.29 -16.23 4.69
CA PRO A 42 -3.66 -16.76 5.88
C PRO A 42 -2.88 -18.06 5.58
N GLY A 43 -1.66 -18.19 6.10
CA GLY A 43 -0.81 -19.34 5.83
C GLY A 43 -0.12 -19.36 4.46
N SER A 44 -0.32 -18.36 3.59
CA SER A 44 0.44 -18.25 2.33
C SER A 44 1.96 -18.28 2.54
N ASN A 45 2.41 -17.73 3.68
CA ASN A 45 3.81 -17.72 4.08
C ASN A 45 4.34 -19.08 4.56
N SER A 46 3.51 -20.04 4.98
CA SER A 46 3.99 -21.39 5.30
C SER A 46 3.96 -22.31 4.07
N ARG A 47 3.21 -21.92 3.03
CA ARG A 47 3.14 -22.62 1.74
C ARG A 47 4.30 -22.30 0.78
N LYS A 48 5.36 -21.58 1.22
CA LYS A 48 6.48 -21.11 0.34
C LYS A 48 7.18 -22.20 -0.46
N MET A 49 7.11 -23.44 0.00
CA MET A 49 7.77 -24.58 -0.64
C MET A 49 6.95 -25.21 -1.77
N LYS A 50 5.75 -24.70 -2.07
CA LYS A 50 4.99 -25.07 -3.28
C LYS A 50 5.16 -24.00 -4.35
N VAL A 51 5.35 -24.44 -5.59
CA VAL A 51 5.72 -23.63 -6.77
C VAL A 51 4.71 -22.51 -7.10
N GLU A 52 3.50 -22.56 -6.54
CA GLU A 52 2.42 -21.64 -6.88
C GLU A 52 2.22 -20.56 -5.80
N LEU A 53 2.66 -19.33 -6.12
CA LEU A 53 2.37 -18.16 -5.30
C LEU A 53 0.95 -17.67 -5.57
N LEU A 54 0.14 -17.60 -4.52
CA LEU A 54 -1.27 -17.29 -4.63
C LEU A 54 -1.52 -15.80 -4.94
N PRO A 55 -2.60 -15.48 -5.68
CA PRO A 55 -3.08 -14.11 -5.84
C PRO A 55 -3.34 -13.44 -4.50
N VAL A 56 -2.94 -12.18 -4.38
CA VAL A 56 -3.16 -11.40 -3.16
C VAL A 56 -4.47 -10.62 -3.24
N ALA A 57 -4.90 -10.06 -2.11
CA ALA A 57 -6.13 -9.29 -2.02
C ALA A 57 -5.99 -7.92 -2.71
N ASP A 58 -7.07 -7.48 -3.35
CA ASP A 58 -7.26 -6.10 -3.82
C ASP A 58 -8.10 -5.26 -2.85
N THR A 59 -8.53 -5.83 -1.72
CA THR A 59 -9.45 -5.16 -0.81
C THR A 59 -8.73 -4.15 0.08
N CYS A 60 -9.36 -2.98 0.22
CA CYS A 60 -9.05 -1.95 1.21
C CYS A 60 -10.21 -1.84 2.20
N GLY A 61 -9.88 -1.58 3.46
CA GLY A 61 -10.84 -1.33 4.52
C GLY A 61 -10.52 -0.02 5.20
N ARG A 62 -11.53 0.80 5.46
CA ARG A 62 -11.44 1.99 6.30
C ARG A 62 -12.16 1.75 7.61
N LEU A 63 -11.62 2.31 8.69
CA LEU A 63 -12.17 2.18 10.02
C LEU A 63 -11.92 3.47 10.79
N VAL A 64 -12.99 4.08 11.26
CA VAL A 64 -12.90 5.22 12.19
C VAL A 64 -12.68 4.65 13.58
N VAL A 65 -11.44 4.67 14.07
CA VAL A 65 -11.07 3.98 15.32
C VAL A 65 -11.59 4.67 16.58
N THR A 66 -12.04 5.92 16.46
CA THR A 66 -12.56 6.74 17.57
C THR A 66 -14.08 6.66 17.72
N GLU A 67 -14.79 5.96 16.84
CA GLU A 67 -16.23 5.75 16.99
C GLU A 67 -16.52 4.72 18.10
N GLU A 68 -17.66 4.87 18.79
CA GLU A 68 -18.08 3.96 19.86
C GLU A 68 -18.29 2.52 19.36
N SER A 69 -18.70 2.36 18.10
CA SER A 69 -18.93 1.08 17.44
C SER A 69 -18.34 1.13 16.03
N PRO A 70 -17.01 0.95 15.89
CA PRO A 70 -16.33 1.21 14.64
C PRO A 70 -16.57 0.08 13.62
N GLU A 71 -17.02 0.44 12.42
CA GLU A 71 -17.30 -0.51 11.34
C GLU A 71 -16.34 -0.39 10.15
N TRP A 72 -16.06 -1.52 9.49
CA TRP A 72 -15.18 -1.54 8.32
C TRP A 72 -15.95 -1.16 7.06
N GLU A 73 -15.59 -0.03 6.46
CA GLU A 73 -16.01 0.31 5.09
C GLU A 73 -15.04 -0.31 4.08
N MET A 74 -15.55 -1.15 3.18
CA MET A 74 -14.74 -1.97 2.29
C MET A 74 -14.77 -1.46 0.86
N GLU A 75 -13.58 -1.37 0.25
CA GLU A 75 -13.35 -0.89 -1.11
C GLU A 75 -12.38 -1.84 -1.85
N ARG A 76 -12.23 -1.69 -3.17
CA ARG A 76 -11.32 -2.52 -3.98
C ARG A 76 -10.39 -1.67 -4.83
N MET A 77 -9.10 -1.93 -4.71
CA MET A 77 -8.07 -1.33 -5.55
C MET A 77 -8.14 -1.89 -6.98
N PRO A 78 -7.71 -1.09 -7.98
CA PRO A 78 -7.60 -1.56 -9.37
C PRO A 78 -6.51 -2.63 -9.55
N PHE A 79 -5.53 -2.69 -8.64
CA PHE A 79 -4.45 -3.67 -8.66
C PHE A 79 -4.29 -4.33 -7.29
N ARG A 80 -4.23 -5.66 -7.29
CA ARG A 80 -3.83 -6.47 -6.13
C ARG A 80 -2.38 -6.15 -5.78
N ARG A 81 -2.06 -6.07 -4.49
CA ARG A 81 -0.72 -5.67 -4.05
C ARG A 81 -0.32 -6.38 -2.74
N VAL A 82 0.95 -6.66 -2.58
CA VAL A 82 1.62 -6.97 -1.30
C VAL A 82 2.97 -6.28 -1.29
N MET A 83 3.49 -5.93 -0.12
CA MET A 83 4.77 -5.22 0.00
C MET A 83 4.78 -3.87 -0.74
N GLY A 84 3.62 -3.24 -0.88
CA GLY A 84 3.55 -1.86 -1.32
C GLY A 84 3.94 -0.86 -0.22
N ASP A 85 3.69 0.40 -0.52
CA ASP A 85 3.77 1.52 0.42
C ASP A 85 2.52 2.39 0.25
N MET A 86 2.07 3.02 1.35
CA MET A 86 1.01 4.03 1.36
C MET A 86 1.54 5.33 1.97
N VAL A 87 1.34 6.44 1.26
CA VAL A 87 1.80 7.77 1.69
C VAL A 87 0.64 8.74 1.65
N VAL A 88 0.30 9.34 2.79
CA VAL A 88 -0.67 10.44 2.85
C VAL A 88 -0.04 11.69 2.28
N LEU A 89 -0.68 12.28 1.29
CA LEU A 89 -0.25 13.52 0.65
C LEU A 89 -0.76 14.74 1.43
N PRO A 90 -0.18 15.94 1.22
CA PRO A 90 -0.69 17.16 1.85
C PRO A 90 -2.14 17.50 1.49
N THR A 91 -2.64 16.95 0.38
CA THR A 91 -4.05 17.07 -0.03
C THR A 91 -5.00 16.26 0.85
N GLY A 92 -4.48 15.31 1.64
CA GLY A 92 -5.26 14.31 2.36
C GLY A 92 -5.57 13.05 1.55
N ASP A 93 -5.23 13.03 0.26
CA ASP A 93 -5.28 11.84 -0.58
C ASP A 93 -4.17 10.85 -0.21
N VAL A 94 -4.32 9.59 -0.61
CA VAL A 94 -3.33 8.55 -0.31
C VAL A 94 -2.72 8.01 -1.59
N LEU A 95 -1.40 8.13 -1.69
CA LEU A 95 -0.64 7.52 -2.77
C LEU A 95 -0.25 6.08 -2.40
N ILE A 96 -0.68 5.12 -3.22
CA ILE A 96 -0.43 3.69 -3.05
C ILE A 96 0.50 3.19 -4.17
N MET A 97 1.59 2.51 -3.83
CA MET A 97 2.61 2.09 -4.80
C MET A 97 3.42 0.89 -4.34
N ASN A 98 4.38 0.45 -5.17
CA ASN A 98 5.30 -0.66 -4.91
C ASN A 98 4.62 -2.03 -4.73
N GLY A 99 5.35 -3.13 -4.80
CA GLY A 99 4.82 -4.44 -4.48
C GLY A 99 4.46 -5.32 -5.68
N ALA A 100 3.77 -6.41 -5.37
CA ALA A 100 3.50 -7.54 -6.25
C ALA A 100 2.04 -8.01 -6.14
N GLY A 101 1.48 -8.57 -7.22
CA GLY A 101 0.11 -9.09 -7.28
C GLY A 101 -0.06 -10.52 -6.77
N LYS A 102 1.05 -11.24 -6.56
CA LYS A 102 1.09 -12.61 -6.06
C LYS A 102 2.16 -12.80 -4.99
N GLY A 103 1.85 -13.66 -4.02
CA GLY A 103 2.76 -14.13 -2.98
C GLY A 103 2.70 -13.34 -1.67
N THR A 104 3.83 -13.22 -0.98
CA THR A 104 3.90 -12.65 0.38
C THR A 104 5.15 -11.78 0.55
N ALA A 105 5.29 -11.13 1.72
CA ALA A 105 6.59 -10.59 2.10
C ALA A 105 7.64 -11.70 2.25
N GLY A 106 8.90 -11.31 2.05
CA GLY A 106 10.06 -12.19 2.16
C GLY A 106 10.86 -12.35 0.87
N TRP A 107 12.05 -12.94 1.01
CA TRP A 107 12.98 -13.15 -0.09
C TRP A 107 12.40 -14.08 -1.16
N CYS A 108 12.46 -13.69 -2.44
CA CYS A 108 11.90 -14.43 -3.59
C CYS A 108 10.38 -14.70 -3.57
N MET A 109 9.61 -14.05 -2.67
CA MET A 109 8.20 -14.39 -2.44
C MET A 109 7.17 -13.56 -3.22
N GLY A 110 7.60 -12.62 -4.08
CA GLY A 110 6.70 -11.82 -4.92
C GLY A 110 6.66 -12.32 -6.38
N ARG A 111 5.50 -12.27 -7.03
CA ARG A 111 5.32 -12.41 -8.50
C ARG A 111 4.32 -11.38 -9.00
N GLU A 112 4.29 -11.15 -10.32
CA GLU A 112 3.43 -10.14 -10.95
C GLU A 112 3.72 -8.73 -10.41
N LEU A 113 4.78 -8.12 -10.92
CA LEU A 113 5.23 -6.79 -10.48
C LEU A 113 4.13 -5.74 -10.70
N VAL A 114 3.86 -4.93 -9.68
CA VAL A 114 2.85 -3.86 -9.77
C VAL A 114 3.55 -2.51 -9.93
N LEU A 115 3.76 -2.12 -11.19
CA LEU A 115 4.52 -0.92 -11.54
C LEU A 115 3.69 0.36 -11.63
N ARG A 116 2.35 0.25 -11.63
CA ARG A 116 1.45 1.41 -11.64
C ARG A 116 1.08 1.81 -10.21
N PRO A 117 1.39 3.03 -9.78
CA PRO A 117 0.83 3.60 -8.57
C PRO A 117 -0.66 3.88 -8.74
N VAL A 118 -1.33 4.05 -7.61
CA VAL A 118 -2.74 4.41 -7.53
C VAL A 118 -2.88 5.56 -6.55
N LEU A 119 -3.56 6.62 -6.95
CA LEU A 119 -3.92 7.72 -6.08
C LEU A 119 -5.35 7.50 -5.59
N TYR A 120 -5.51 7.28 -4.29
CA TYR A 120 -6.81 7.20 -3.64
C TYR A 120 -7.28 8.59 -3.25
N ARG A 121 -8.38 9.04 -3.87
CA ARG A 121 -9.03 10.31 -3.58
C ARG A 121 -9.90 10.17 -2.35
N LYS A 122 -9.48 10.72 -1.21
CA LYS A 122 -10.21 10.53 0.07
C LYS A 122 -11.65 11.06 -0.02
N ALA A 123 -11.85 12.18 -0.73
CA ALA A 123 -13.14 12.83 -0.83
C ALA A 123 -14.15 12.04 -1.68
N SER A 124 -13.75 11.55 -2.87
CA SER A 124 -14.64 10.79 -3.76
C SER A 124 -14.61 9.29 -3.52
N ARG A 125 -13.65 8.78 -2.73
CA ARG A 125 -13.39 7.36 -2.49
C ARG A 125 -13.02 6.60 -3.77
N GLU A 126 -12.42 7.30 -4.73
CA GLU A 126 -12.04 6.74 -6.02
C GLU A 126 -10.54 6.43 -6.11
N PHE A 127 -10.20 5.43 -6.91
CA PHE A 127 -8.83 5.04 -7.21
C PHE A 127 -8.45 5.51 -8.61
N GLU A 128 -7.50 6.44 -8.70
CA GLU A 128 -6.96 6.96 -9.95
C GLU A 128 -5.65 6.24 -10.29
N VAL A 129 -5.59 5.59 -11.45
CA VAL A 129 -4.38 4.87 -11.90
C VAL A 129 -3.37 5.86 -12.46
N MET A 130 -2.16 5.87 -11.89
CA MET A 130 -1.09 6.76 -12.31
C MET A 130 -0.17 6.13 -13.37
N ASN A 131 0.71 6.96 -13.94
CA ASN A 131 1.73 6.52 -14.88
C ASN A 131 2.66 5.46 -14.27
N GLN A 132 3.01 4.47 -15.09
CA GLN A 132 3.81 3.32 -14.69
C GLN A 132 5.28 3.69 -14.42
N THR A 133 5.91 3.06 -13.42
CA THR A 133 7.35 3.15 -13.18
C THR A 133 8.14 2.13 -14.00
N LYS A 134 9.44 2.40 -14.16
CA LYS A 134 10.38 1.46 -14.79
C LYS A 134 11.04 0.50 -13.80
N ILE A 135 11.03 0.85 -12.51
CA ILE A 135 11.75 0.10 -11.46
C ILE A 135 10.73 -0.55 -10.52
N PRO A 136 10.66 -1.90 -10.47
CA PRO A 136 9.92 -2.58 -9.42
C PRO A 136 10.56 -2.37 -8.06
N ARG A 137 9.70 -2.24 -7.07
CA ARG A 137 10.05 -2.03 -5.67
C ARG A 137 9.27 -3.06 -4.86
N LEU A 138 9.95 -4.00 -4.22
CA LEU A 138 9.34 -5.12 -3.48
C LEU A 138 9.84 -5.13 -2.04
N TYR A 139 9.92 -6.29 -1.42
CA TYR A 139 10.45 -6.48 -0.07
C TYR A 139 11.71 -5.62 0.19
N HIS A 140 11.72 -4.90 1.33
CA HIS A 140 12.69 -3.84 1.68
C HIS A 140 12.64 -2.56 0.85
N SER A 141 11.58 -2.29 0.08
CA SER A 141 11.31 -0.95 -0.44
C SER A 141 10.69 -0.04 0.59
N THR A 142 10.77 1.26 0.33
CA THR A 142 10.08 2.28 1.10
C THR A 142 9.74 3.49 0.25
N ALA A 143 8.64 4.16 0.59
CA ALA A 143 8.26 5.46 0.04
C ALA A 143 8.07 6.49 1.16
N HIS A 144 8.55 7.72 0.95
CA HIS A 144 8.46 8.80 1.93
C HIS A 144 8.11 10.13 1.27
N LEU A 145 7.23 10.91 1.89
CA LEU A 145 6.90 12.27 1.47
C LEU A 145 7.96 13.26 1.96
N PHE A 146 8.46 14.10 1.07
CA PHE A 146 9.29 15.25 1.42
C PHE A 146 8.48 16.54 1.51
N SER A 147 9.02 17.50 2.28
CA SER A 147 8.43 18.84 2.47
C SER A 147 8.21 19.61 1.17
N ASN A 148 8.98 19.30 0.12
CA ASN A 148 8.78 19.82 -1.24
C ASN A 148 7.66 19.11 -2.03
N ARG A 149 6.78 18.38 -1.36
CA ARG A 149 5.61 17.68 -1.94
C ARG A 149 5.95 16.58 -2.94
N ARG A 150 7.18 16.06 -2.88
CA ARG A 150 7.60 14.92 -3.69
C ARG A 150 7.63 13.67 -2.84
N VAL A 151 7.18 12.56 -3.40
CA VAL A 151 7.35 11.24 -2.79
C VAL A 151 8.60 10.61 -3.36
N VAL A 152 9.54 10.26 -2.49
CA VAL A 152 10.79 9.57 -2.84
C VAL A 152 10.63 8.08 -2.55
N VAL A 153 10.97 7.27 -3.54
CA VAL A 153 10.89 5.80 -3.44
C VAL A 153 12.27 5.19 -3.59
N ARG A 154 12.68 4.39 -2.60
CA ARG A 154 14.00 3.73 -2.58
C ARG A 154 13.93 2.32 -1.99
N GLY A 155 15.09 1.68 -1.89
CA GLY A 155 15.23 0.32 -1.39
C GLY A 155 14.76 -0.71 -2.41
N SER A 156 14.13 -1.76 -1.92
CA SER A 156 13.97 -3.06 -2.57
C SER A 156 15.25 -3.86 -2.49
N ASN A 157 15.10 -5.11 -2.10
CA ASN A 157 16.19 -6.06 -2.03
C ASN A 157 16.69 -6.42 -3.44
N GLN A 158 18.00 -6.39 -3.64
CA GLN A 158 18.68 -6.75 -4.89
C GLN A 158 18.74 -8.28 -4.97
N ASN A 159 17.61 -8.89 -5.27
CA ASN A 159 17.58 -10.32 -5.50
C ASN A 159 18.18 -10.63 -6.87
N ILE A 160 19.29 -11.38 -6.89
CA ILE A 160 20.02 -11.82 -8.10
C ILE A 160 19.10 -12.62 -9.05
N ARG A 161 17.99 -13.20 -8.57
CA ARG A 161 17.05 -14.01 -9.38
C ARG A 161 15.83 -13.25 -9.93
N PHE A 162 15.74 -11.93 -9.74
CA PHE A 162 14.87 -11.10 -10.58
C PHE A 162 15.72 -10.56 -11.73
N ASP A 163 15.97 -11.41 -12.73
CA ASP A 163 16.71 -11.04 -13.93
C ASP A 163 16.08 -9.79 -14.57
N GLY A 164 16.82 -8.67 -14.53
CA GLY A 164 16.59 -7.52 -15.39
C GLY A 164 16.48 -6.15 -14.72
N VAL A 165 16.48 -6.02 -13.38
CA VAL A 165 16.35 -4.70 -12.73
C VAL A 165 17.61 -4.37 -11.95
N LEU A 166 18.54 -3.72 -12.65
CA LEU A 166 19.67 -3.03 -12.04
C LEU A 166 19.13 -1.99 -11.04
N GLY A 167 19.74 -1.97 -9.87
CA GLY A 167 19.32 -1.10 -8.77
C GLY A 167 19.34 0.38 -9.16
N GLY A 168 18.32 1.10 -8.66
CA GLY A 168 18.60 2.35 -7.97
C GLY A 168 18.45 3.68 -8.72
N ASP A 169 17.50 3.87 -9.64
CA ASP A 169 17.07 5.25 -9.98
C ASP A 169 15.90 5.70 -9.10
N ASN A 170 16.02 6.91 -8.55
CA ASN A 170 14.99 7.52 -7.71
C ASN A 170 13.77 7.87 -8.57
N VAL A 171 12.61 7.28 -8.28
CA VAL A 171 11.34 7.73 -8.86
C VAL A 171 10.76 8.79 -7.94
N SER A 172 10.54 10.00 -8.47
CA SER A 172 9.85 11.08 -7.76
C SER A 172 8.45 11.29 -8.34
N TYR A 173 7.44 11.26 -7.49
CA TYR A 173 6.08 11.65 -7.86
C TYR A 173 5.86 13.12 -7.52
N LYS A 174 5.31 13.87 -8.46
CA LYS A 174 4.86 15.25 -8.24
C LYS A 174 3.33 15.24 -8.11
N ASP A 175 2.81 15.93 -7.10
CA ASP A 175 1.40 16.30 -7.02
C ASP A 175 1.06 17.18 -8.23
N GLY A 176 0.06 16.77 -9.02
CA GLY A 176 -0.23 17.32 -10.35
C GLY A 176 -1.00 18.63 -10.34
N ARG A 177 -0.41 19.70 -9.80
CA ARG A 177 -0.91 21.07 -9.95
C ARG A 177 0.09 21.97 -10.66
#